data_AF-A0A924VZ20-F1
#
_entry.id   AF-A0A924VZ20-F1
#
_cell.length_a   1.000
_cell.length_b   1.000
_cell.length_c   1.000
_cell.angle_alpha   90.00
_cell.angle_beta   90.00
_cell.angle_gamma   90.00
#
_symmetry.space_group_name_H-M   'P 1'
#
loop_
_entity.id
_entity.type
_entity.pdbx_description
1 polymer ?
#
loop_
_entity_poly.entity_id
_entity_poly.type
_entity_poly.pdbx_seq_one_letter_code
_entity_poly.pdbx_strand_id
1 'polypeptide(L)'
;MTVANQSNNNANASSEERTIRLASIVSVDIVGFSTMSERDQRNAARKVEALRTRIDATAGKHGGRLFNTAGDGFMLEFASAGSALSAIQDILDKRPKGEPPLRVGAHVGDVVVTATSDLLGHGVNVAARLQELAEPGSALVSAEFRSMARSSPTAAFQSRGQKPLDNMEQRVQTFEILSKRQKFARTSRKVATFATLAVILGGGAYFSPLAWRYIQPLLQEPAPPQQAIESSQDTSLQALAPEPVAVTYIPGHIFRDCETCPEMVVLSGGLFTMGSPDTEPGRGRDEGPQREVSVRPFAVGKYEVTFAQWDACLGGGGCNGYSPPDGGWGRGARPVTNVSWDDAQAYLDWLNQQAGGLRYRLASEAEWEYAARAGASGAYAFGPRVTATQATFRARQTTPVGAHEGNAFALFDMHGNVGEWVEDCYAPGYQLAPVDGAAVHADECVRRVYRGGGFADREPVLRAAARQSARADQRAQGLGFRVARTLD
;
A
#
# COMPACT_ATOMS: atom_id res chain seq x y z
N MET A 1 -58.04 48.27 -14.27
CA MET A 1 -58.67 47.06 -13.72
C MET A 1 -57.69 45.93 -13.91
N THR A 2 -57.08 45.53 -12.80
CA THR A 2 -55.99 44.57 -12.70
C THR A 2 -56.56 43.30 -12.06
N VAL A 3 -56.30 42.15 -12.65
CA VAL A 3 -56.56 40.81 -12.10
C VAL A 3 -55.25 40.04 -12.36
N ALA A 4 -54.37 39.85 -11.37
CA ALA A 4 -54.34 38.77 -10.37
C ALA A 4 -54.17 37.38 -11.04
N ASN A 5 -53.37 36.42 -10.59
CA ASN A 5 -52.34 36.24 -9.54
C ASN A 5 -51.90 34.75 -9.69
N GLN A 6 -50.85 34.35 -8.95
CA GLN A 6 -50.36 32.98 -8.68
C GLN A 6 -49.37 32.42 -9.71
N SER A 7 -48.23 31.84 -9.33
CA SER A 7 -47.56 31.65 -8.04
C SER A 7 -46.28 30.87 -8.35
N ASN A 8 -45.11 31.30 -7.86
CA ASN A 8 -44.06 30.38 -7.43
C ASN A 8 -43.10 31.12 -6.49
N ASN A 9 -43.52 31.21 -5.23
CA ASN A 9 -42.61 31.37 -4.10
C ASN A 9 -42.27 29.97 -3.58
N ASN A 10 -40.99 29.61 -3.66
CA ASN A 10 -40.27 28.82 -2.66
C ASN A 10 -38.82 29.29 -2.80
N ALA A 11 -38.45 30.36 -2.10
CA ALA A 11 -37.85 30.29 -0.77
C ALA A 11 -36.47 29.62 -0.83
N ASN A 12 -35.47 30.51 -0.86
CA ASN A 12 -34.11 30.31 -0.35
C ASN A 12 -34.03 29.22 0.72
N ALA A 13 -33.46 28.08 0.35
CA ALA A 13 -32.56 27.36 1.23
C ALA A 13 -31.23 27.32 0.46
N SER A 14 -30.36 28.27 0.76
CA SER A 14 -28.97 28.22 0.36
C SER A 14 -28.39 26.91 0.89
N SER A 15 -28.24 25.92 0.02
CA SER A 15 -27.39 24.77 0.29
C SER A 15 -25.98 25.31 0.40
N GLU A 16 -25.56 25.65 1.62
CA GLU A 16 -24.16 25.88 1.95
C GLU A 16 -23.38 24.66 1.44
N GLU A 17 -22.58 24.91 0.42
CA GLU A 17 -21.77 23.91 -0.26
C GLU A 17 -20.74 23.40 0.74
N ARG A 18 -21.07 22.30 1.41
CA ARG A 18 -20.17 21.57 2.32
C ARG A 18 -19.03 21.00 1.50
N THR A 19 -17.97 21.79 1.33
CA THR A 19 -16.79 21.40 0.55
C THR A 19 -16.02 20.32 1.30
N ILE A 20 -15.92 19.15 0.67
CA ILE A 20 -15.03 18.08 1.11
C ILE A 20 -13.65 18.39 0.56
N ARG A 21 -12.64 18.41 1.43
CA ARG A 21 -11.24 18.56 1.02
C ARG A 21 -10.32 17.66 1.83
N LEU A 22 -9.19 17.30 1.24
CA LEU A 22 -8.13 16.60 1.94
C LEU A 22 -7.40 17.57 2.88
N ALA A 23 -7.21 17.17 4.14
CA ALA A 23 -6.43 17.94 5.11
C ALA A 23 -5.59 17.04 6.01
N SER A 24 -4.46 17.58 6.49
CA SER A 24 -3.65 16.93 7.52
C SER A 24 -4.12 17.37 8.89
N ILE A 25 -4.67 16.45 9.68
CA ILE A 25 -5.24 16.72 11.00
C ILE A 25 -4.28 16.24 12.09
N VAL A 26 -4.05 17.09 13.09
CA VAL A 26 -3.24 16.77 14.26
C VAL A 26 -4.08 16.99 15.52
N SER A 27 -4.18 15.97 16.35
CA SER A 27 -4.81 16.00 17.66
C SER A 27 -3.74 15.98 18.75
N VAL A 28 -3.88 16.84 19.75
CA VAL A 28 -2.93 16.99 20.87
C VAL A 28 -3.67 16.94 22.20
N ASP A 29 -3.24 16.11 23.13
CA ASP A 29 -3.81 15.98 24.47
C ASP A 29 -2.74 16.11 25.55
N ILE A 30 -3.17 16.58 26.73
CA ILE A 30 -2.33 16.81 27.89
C ILE A 30 -2.42 15.59 28.83
N VAL A 31 -1.30 14.91 29.02
CA VAL A 31 -1.25 13.73 29.90
C VAL A 31 -1.54 14.10 31.34
N GLY A 32 -2.61 13.52 31.90
CA GLY A 32 -3.01 13.69 33.29
C GLY A 32 -3.77 14.99 33.58
N PHE A 33 -4.34 15.64 32.56
CA PHE A 33 -5.07 16.90 32.73
C PHE A 33 -6.22 16.82 33.74
N SER A 34 -7.07 15.79 33.67
CA SER A 34 -8.22 15.64 34.57
C SER A 34 -7.78 15.62 36.04
N THR A 35 -6.70 14.87 36.35
CA THR A 35 -6.13 14.83 37.71
C THR A 35 -5.50 16.16 38.17
N MET A 36 -5.03 16.99 37.23
CA MET A 36 -4.48 18.30 37.53
C MET A 36 -5.59 19.33 37.77
N SER A 37 -6.66 19.26 36.97
CA SER A 37 -7.84 20.12 37.09
C SER A 37 -8.59 19.88 38.40
N GLU A 38 -8.70 18.63 38.84
CA GLU A 38 -9.31 18.27 40.13
C GLU A 38 -8.54 18.83 41.34
N ARG A 39 -7.20 18.89 41.27
CA ARG A 39 -6.36 19.35 42.37
C ARG A 39 -6.24 20.87 42.44
N ASP A 40 -6.16 21.55 41.29
CA ASP A 40 -5.99 23.00 41.19
C ASP A 40 -6.48 23.53 39.84
N GLN A 41 -7.77 23.86 39.78
CA GLN A 41 -8.44 24.38 38.58
C GLN A 41 -7.77 25.65 38.03
N ARG A 42 -7.26 26.54 38.89
CA ARG A 42 -6.67 27.81 38.45
C ARG A 42 -5.31 27.59 37.77
N ASN A 43 -4.49 26.71 38.31
CA ASN A 43 -3.19 26.36 37.73
C ASN A 43 -3.35 25.53 36.45
N ALA A 44 -4.31 24.60 36.42
CA ALA A 44 -4.66 23.85 35.22
C ALA A 44 -5.10 24.79 34.07
N ALA A 45 -5.98 25.75 34.34
CA ALA A 45 -6.41 26.75 33.35
C ALA A 45 -5.25 27.61 32.82
N ARG A 46 -4.34 28.09 33.69
CA ARG A 46 -3.16 28.85 33.25
C ARG A 46 -2.23 28.03 32.36
N LYS A 47 -2.06 26.74 32.65
CA LYS A 47 -1.23 25.83 31.84
C LYS A 47 -1.85 25.53 30.49
N VAL A 48 -3.16 25.32 30.43
CA VAL A 48 -3.89 25.13 29.17
C VAL A 48 -3.80 26.38 28.31
N GLU A 49 -3.97 27.57 28.88
CA GLU A 49 -3.88 28.82 28.13
C GLU A 49 -2.47 29.05 27.57
N ALA A 50 -1.43 28.85 28.40
CA ALA A 50 -0.05 28.94 27.95
C ALA A 50 0.28 27.92 26.84
N LEU A 51 -0.27 26.71 26.95
CA LEU A 51 -0.12 25.67 25.94
C LEU A 51 -0.88 26.04 24.66
N ARG A 52 -2.10 26.56 24.76
CA ARG A 52 -2.91 27.04 23.63
C ARG A 52 -2.12 28.08 22.84
N THR A 53 -1.59 29.11 23.51
CA THR A 53 -0.78 30.15 22.86
C THR A 53 0.43 29.57 22.15
N ARG A 54 1.11 28.58 22.76
CA ARG A 54 2.29 27.92 22.16
C ARG A 54 1.92 27.08 20.93
N ILE A 55 0.84 26.30 21.03
CA ILE A 55 0.34 25.44 19.95
C ILE A 55 -0.09 26.31 18.78
N ASP A 56 -0.84 27.37 19.02
CA ASP A 56 -1.32 28.29 17.97
C ASP A 56 -0.16 28.99 17.26
N ALA A 57 0.82 29.51 18.02
CA ALA A 57 2.03 30.09 17.44
C ALA A 57 2.86 29.07 16.63
N THR A 58 2.95 27.82 17.09
CA THR A 58 3.66 26.76 16.37
C THR A 58 2.92 26.33 15.11
N ALA A 59 1.58 26.26 15.16
CA ALA A 59 0.72 25.96 14.03
C ALA A 59 0.90 27.01 12.92
N GLY A 60 0.75 28.29 13.28
CA GLY A 60 0.90 29.41 12.34
C GLY A 60 2.28 29.44 11.70
N LYS A 61 3.34 29.17 12.47
CA LYS A 61 4.73 29.10 11.96
C LYS A 61 4.90 28.06 10.84
N HIS A 62 4.17 26.93 10.91
CA HIS A 62 4.27 25.84 9.94
C HIS A 62 3.12 25.84 8.92
N GLY A 63 2.36 26.94 8.81
CA GLY A 63 1.27 27.08 7.84
C GLY A 63 0.03 26.27 8.18
N GLY A 64 -0.21 26.00 9.47
CA GLY A 64 -1.44 25.42 9.98
C GLY A 64 -2.23 26.38 10.86
N ARG A 65 -3.40 25.94 11.32
CA ARG A 65 -4.22 26.68 12.27
C ARG A 65 -4.86 25.75 13.29
N LEU A 66 -5.13 26.29 14.48
CA LEU A 66 -6.01 25.68 15.46
C LEU A 66 -7.46 25.92 15.03
N PHE A 67 -8.22 24.85 14.78
CA PHE A 67 -9.62 24.99 14.37
C PHE A 67 -10.61 24.64 15.49
N ASN A 68 -10.24 23.74 16.42
CA ASN A 68 -11.12 23.37 17.54
C ASN A 68 -10.34 23.12 18.84
N THR A 69 -10.98 23.43 19.96
CA THR A 69 -10.56 23.11 21.32
C THR A 69 -11.76 22.55 22.06
N ALA A 70 -12.04 21.25 21.88
CA ALA A 70 -13.15 20.58 22.54
C ALA A 70 -12.61 19.73 23.70
N GLY A 71 -12.88 20.16 24.94
CA GLY A 71 -12.43 19.46 26.15
C GLY A 71 -10.93 19.63 26.42
N ASP A 72 -10.24 18.52 26.62
CA ASP A 72 -8.85 18.47 27.12
C ASP A 72 -7.79 18.51 25.99
N GLY A 73 -8.24 18.55 24.73
CA GLY A 73 -7.38 18.44 23.54
C GLY A 73 -7.45 19.62 22.56
N PHE A 74 -6.38 19.78 21.78
CA PHE A 74 -6.24 20.78 20.72
C PHE A 74 -6.26 20.10 19.36
N MET A 75 -7.04 20.66 18.43
CA MET A 75 -7.16 20.14 17.07
C MET A 75 -6.62 21.14 16.05
N LEU A 76 -5.64 20.70 15.27
CA LEU A 76 -4.95 21.49 14.28
C LEU A 76 -5.19 20.95 12.88
N GLU A 77 -5.22 21.84 11.90
CA GLU A 77 -5.20 21.50 10.48
C GLU A 77 -3.96 22.06 9.79
N PHE A 78 -3.48 21.34 8.78
CA PHE A 78 -2.42 21.77 7.88
C PHE A 78 -2.77 21.38 6.45
N ALA A 79 -2.34 22.21 5.49
CA ALA A 79 -2.51 21.93 4.06
C ALA A 79 -1.61 20.78 3.56
N SER A 80 -0.55 20.42 4.30
CA SER A 80 0.36 19.32 3.94
C SER A 80 0.81 18.52 5.15
N ALA A 81 1.10 17.23 4.93
CA ALA A 81 1.60 16.34 5.97
C ALA A 81 3.03 16.69 6.41
N GLY A 82 3.85 17.26 5.51
CA GLY A 82 5.20 17.74 5.84
C GLY A 82 5.18 18.94 6.80
N SER A 83 4.26 19.89 6.58
CA SER A 83 4.02 21.01 7.50
C SER A 83 3.55 20.52 8.87
N ALA A 84 2.59 19.59 8.88
CA ALA A 84 2.09 18.98 10.10
C ALA A 84 3.21 18.24 10.86
N LEU A 85 4.06 17.47 10.16
CA LEU A 85 5.19 16.77 10.77
C LEU A 85 6.18 17.73 11.44
N SER A 86 6.52 18.83 10.75
CA SER A 86 7.43 19.86 11.28
C SER A 86 6.84 20.52 12.54
N ALA A 87 5.53 20.78 12.54
CA ALA A 87 4.83 21.30 13.71
C ALA A 87 4.83 20.30 14.87
N ILE A 88 4.54 19.02 14.62
CA ILE A 88 4.57 17.95 15.64
C ILE A 88 5.95 17.85 16.28
N GLN A 89 7.02 17.86 15.48
CA GLN A 89 8.40 17.81 15.98
C GLN A 89 8.71 19.03 16.86
N ASP A 90 8.35 20.24 16.42
CA ASP A 90 8.54 21.46 17.23
C ASP A 90 7.74 21.40 18.54
N ILE A 91 6.48 20.91 18.50
CA ILE A 91 5.63 20.77 19.69
C ILE A 91 6.24 19.82 20.71
N LEU A 92 6.81 18.69 20.28
CA LEU A 92 7.39 17.67 21.15
C LEU A 92 8.80 18.05 21.65
N ASP A 93 9.67 18.57 20.78
CA ASP A 93 11.09 18.83 21.11
C ASP A 93 11.30 20.13 21.87
N LYS A 94 10.50 21.18 21.61
CA LYS A 94 10.63 22.49 22.26
C LYS A 94 9.78 22.63 23.53
N ARG A 95 9.39 21.51 24.14
CA ARG A 95 8.60 21.52 25.37
C ARG A 95 9.35 22.18 26.55
N PRO A 96 8.80 23.25 27.16
CA PRO A 96 9.34 23.89 28.36
C PRO A 96 9.51 22.92 29.54
N LYS A 97 10.44 23.27 30.45
CA LYS A 97 10.63 22.52 31.70
C LYS A 97 9.47 22.81 32.66
N GLY A 98 8.76 21.78 33.10
CA GLY A 98 7.58 21.90 33.98
C GLY A 98 6.23 21.80 33.25
N GLU A 99 6.22 21.76 31.92
CA GLU A 99 5.01 21.46 31.15
C GLU A 99 4.73 19.94 31.14
N PRO A 100 3.46 19.51 31.34
CA PRO A 100 3.10 18.10 31.28
C PRO A 100 3.46 17.45 29.92
N PRO A 101 3.69 16.12 29.88
CA PRO A 101 3.87 15.43 28.61
C PRO A 101 2.59 15.50 27.77
N LEU A 102 2.78 15.53 26.45
CA LEU A 102 1.69 15.57 25.49
C LEU A 102 1.58 14.23 24.77
N ARG A 103 0.36 13.88 24.37
CA ARG A 103 0.08 12.81 23.40
C ARG A 103 -0.35 13.46 22.11
N VAL A 104 0.17 12.98 20.99
CA VAL A 104 -0.13 13.56 19.68
C VAL A 104 -0.58 12.46 18.72
N GLY A 105 -1.62 12.72 17.95
CA GLY A 105 -2.17 11.86 16.91
C GLY A 105 -2.22 12.61 15.60
N ALA A 106 -1.81 12.01 14.48
CA ALA A 106 -1.89 12.69 13.19
C ALA A 106 -2.35 11.77 12.05
N HIS A 107 -3.19 12.30 11.17
CA HIS A 107 -3.77 11.58 10.04
C HIS A 107 -4.00 12.54 8.85
N VAL A 108 -4.06 12.00 7.64
CA VAL A 108 -4.46 12.75 6.45
C VAL A 108 -5.70 12.09 5.87
N GLY A 109 -6.77 12.86 5.71
CA GLY A 109 -8.04 12.35 5.21
C GLY A 109 -9.01 13.45 4.85
N ASP A 110 -10.15 13.04 4.31
CA ASP A 110 -11.21 13.95 3.90
C ASP A 110 -11.91 14.58 5.11
N VAL A 111 -12.08 15.90 5.03
CA VAL A 111 -12.78 16.70 6.03
C VAL A 111 -13.81 17.59 5.36
N VAL A 112 -14.91 17.82 6.08
CA VAL A 112 -15.96 18.77 5.72
C VAL A 112 -15.74 20.04 6.55
N VAL A 113 -15.66 21.18 5.87
CA VAL A 113 -15.60 22.49 6.54
C VAL A 113 -17.01 22.93 6.91
N THR A 114 -17.23 23.27 8.17
CA THR A 114 -18.50 23.83 8.66
C THR A 114 -18.57 25.35 8.44
N ALA A 115 -19.75 25.94 8.59
CA ALA A 115 -19.93 27.40 8.59
C ALA A 115 -19.10 28.12 9.69
N THR A 116 -18.73 27.41 10.76
CA THR A 116 -17.87 27.92 11.85
C THR A 116 -16.38 27.80 11.56
N SER A 117 -15.97 27.39 10.34
CA SER A 117 -14.60 27.02 9.99
C SER A 117 -14.03 25.83 10.77
N ASP A 118 -14.87 25.09 11.49
CA ASP A 118 -14.50 23.81 12.10
C ASP A 118 -14.38 22.73 11.03
N LEU A 119 -13.58 21.71 11.31
CA LEU A 119 -13.48 20.51 10.48
C LEU A 119 -14.20 19.36 11.16
N LEU A 120 -15.07 18.70 10.41
CA LEU A 120 -15.76 17.48 10.82
C LEU A 120 -15.50 16.39 9.78
N GLY A 121 -15.45 15.13 10.21
CA GLY A 121 -15.32 14.00 9.29
C GLY A 121 -14.47 12.87 9.83
N HIS A 122 -14.34 11.83 9.01
CA HIS A 122 -13.61 10.63 9.38
C HIS A 122 -12.15 10.92 9.78
N GLY A 123 -11.47 11.80 9.03
CA GLY A 123 -10.05 12.09 9.30
C GLY A 123 -9.79 12.75 10.67
N VAL A 124 -10.77 13.52 11.19
CA VAL A 124 -10.72 14.13 12.52
C VAL A 124 -10.81 13.07 13.61
N ASN A 125 -11.71 12.11 13.45
CA ASN A 125 -11.91 11.01 14.41
C ASN A 125 -10.68 10.10 14.47
N VAL A 126 -10.08 9.78 13.32
CA VAL A 126 -8.86 8.95 13.25
C VAL A 126 -7.70 9.64 13.98
N ALA A 127 -7.48 10.94 13.76
CA ALA A 127 -6.41 11.68 14.43
C ALA A 127 -6.56 11.71 15.95
N ALA A 128 -7.78 11.95 16.46
CA ALA A 128 -8.07 11.93 17.90
C ALA A 128 -7.81 10.55 18.52
N ARG A 129 -8.20 9.48 17.82
CA ARG A 129 -8.03 8.12 18.33
C ARG A 129 -6.55 7.67 18.31
N LEU A 130 -5.79 8.09 17.30
CA LEU A 130 -4.33 7.90 17.29
C LEU A 130 -3.64 8.62 18.47
N GLN A 131 -4.13 9.82 18.83
CA GLN A 131 -3.64 10.56 19.99
C GLN A 131 -3.87 9.78 21.29
N GLU A 132 -5.04 9.16 21.47
CA GLU A 132 -5.34 8.37 22.68
C GLU A 132 -4.38 7.19 22.85
N LEU A 133 -3.96 6.59 21.74
CA LEU A 133 -3.03 5.44 21.73
C LEU A 133 -1.54 5.83 21.85
N ALA A 134 -1.20 7.11 21.75
CA ALA A 134 0.18 7.57 21.80
C ALA A 134 0.77 7.41 23.21
N GLU A 135 2.05 7.03 23.30
CA GLU A 135 2.78 7.04 24.57
C GLU A 135 3.01 8.50 25.01
N PRO A 136 3.01 8.81 26.32
CA PRO A 136 3.31 10.16 26.82
C PRO A 136 4.61 10.72 26.25
N GLY A 137 4.55 11.89 25.59
CA GLY A 137 5.69 12.56 24.97
C GLY A 137 6.05 12.05 23.56
N SER A 138 5.18 11.28 22.93
CA SER A 138 5.32 10.79 21.56
C SER A 138 4.16 11.24 20.67
N ALA A 139 4.36 11.19 19.36
CA ALA A 139 3.26 11.25 18.40
C ALA A 139 3.04 9.90 17.74
N LEU A 140 1.78 9.55 17.50
CA LEU A 140 1.37 8.39 16.75
C LEU A 140 0.68 8.86 15.47
N VAL A 141 1.16 8.41 14.31
CA VAL A 141 0.64 8.85 13.02
C VAL A 141 0.16 7.68 12.18
N SER A 142 -0.80 7.93 11.30
CA SER A 142 -1.30 6.94 10.35
C SER A 142 -0.32 6.67 9.20
N ALA A 143 -0.56 5.59 8.46
CA ALA A 143 0.22 5.26 7.27
C ALA A 143 0.07 6.32 6.17
N GLU A 144 -1.14 6.85 5.99
CA GLU A 144 -1.46 7.92 5.03
C GLU A 144 -0.65 9.18 5.35
N PHE A 145 -0.62 9.57 6.62
CA PHE A 145 0.18 10.71 7.09
C PHE A 145 1.67 10.51 6.82
N ARG A 146 2.21 9.33 7.12
CA ARG A 146 3.61 9.00 6.84
C ARG A 146 3.92 9.04 5.34
N SER A 147 3.03 8.49 4.52
CA SER A 147 3.23 8.43 3.07
C SER A 147 3.27 9.83 2.44
N MET A 148 2.48 10.77 2.94
CA MET A 148 2.43 12.13 2.44
C MET A 148 3.50 13.06 3.04
N ALA A 149 4.14 12.70 4.15
CA ALA A 149 5.19 13.49 4.79
C ALA A 149 6.63 13.25 4.24
N ARG A 150 6.76 12.62 3.06
CA ARG A 150 8.03 12.13 2.45
C ARG A 150 9.13 13.18 2.24
N SER A 151 8.81 14.47 2.23
CA SER A 151 9.80 15.54 2.03
C SER A 151 10.64 15.87 3.27
N SER A 152 10.39 15.22 4.42
CA SER A 152 11.19 15.38 5.65
C SER A 152 12.01 14.14 5.96
N PRO A 153 13.24 14.30 6.48
CA PRO A 153 14.22 13.22 6.58
C PRO A 153 13.67 12.00 7.31
N THR A 154 13.77 10.86 6.62
CA THR A 154 13.22 9.52 6.90
C THR A 154 13.59 8.91 8.27
N ALA A 155 14.35 9.62 9.10
CA ALA A 155 14.85 9.19 10.41
C ALA A 155 13.89 9.46 11.60
N ALA A 156 12.68 9.96 11.34
CA ALA A 156 11.73 10.36 12.38
C ALA A 156 10.71 9.27 12.79
N PHE A 157 10.51 8.22 11.98
CA PHE A 157 9.40 7.27 12.16
C PHE A 157 9.88 5.88 12.59
N GLN A 158 9.40 5.38 13.74
CA GLN A 158 9.59 4.01 14.17
C GLN A 158 8.27 3.23 14.04
N SER A 159 8.29 2.10 13.34
CA SER A 159 7.10 1.24 13.20
C SER A 159 6.70 0.65 14.55
N ARG A 160 5.43 0.77 14.94
CA ARG A 160 4.88 0.22 16.20
C ARG A 160 3.84 -0.90 16.00
N GLY A 161 3.64 -1.35 14.76
CA GLY A 161 2.65 -2.37 14.43
C GLY A 161 1.20 -1.85 14.48
N GLN A 162 0.23 -2.78 14.47
CA GLN A 162 -1.19 -2.46 14.56
C GLN A 162 -1.58 -2.28 16.03
N LYS A 163 -2.29 -1.19 16.36
CA LYS A 163 -2.95 -1.04 17.65
C LYS A 163 -4.47 -1.01 17.45
N PRO A 164 -5.24 -1.76 18.26
CA PRO A 164 -6.70 -1.69 18.18
C PRO A 164 -7.18 -0.32 18.66
N LEU A 165 -8.11 0.28 17.92
CA LEU A 165 -8.88 1.43 18.35
C LEU A 165 -10.25 0.87 18.76
N ASP A 166 -10.58 0.89 20.05
CA ASP A 166 -11.86 0.34 20.50
C ASP A 166 -13.04 1.09 19.85
N ASN A 167 -14.03 0.32 19.38
CA ASN A 167 -15.30 0.73 18.79
C ASN A 167 -15.33 1.33 17.36
N MET A 168 -14.39 0.96 16.47
CA MET A 168 -14.62 0.98 15.01
C MET A 168 -13.87 -0.19 14.34
N GLU A 169 -14.45 -0.80 13.30
CA GLU A 169 -13.92 -1.97 12.57
C GLU A 169 -12.63 -1.72 11.72
N GLN A 170 -11.85 -0.67 12.01
CA GLN A 170 -10.63 -0.32 11.27
C GLN A 170 -9.36 -0.44 12.13
N ARG A 171 -8.39 -1.22 11.64
CA ARG A 171 -7.04 -1.31 12.20
C ARG A 171 -6.10 -0.37 11.44
N VAL A 172 -5.78 0.78 12.04
CA VAL A 172 -4.84 1.74 11.45
C VAL A 172 -3.41 1.32 11.76
N GLN A 173 -2.54 1.21 10.75
CA GLN A 173 -1.11 1.00 10.97
C GLN A 173 -0.49 2.29 11.51
N THR A 174 0.22 2.18 12.63
CA THR A 174 0.70 3.35 13.37
C THR A 174 2.21 3.47 13.38
N PHE A 175 2.70 4.69 13.20
CA PHE A 175 4.11 5.03 13.27
C PHE A 175 4.34 6.02 14.40
N GLU A 176 5.37 5.76 15.20
CA GLU A 176 5.70 6.62 16.33
C GLU A 176 6.80 7.61 15.93
N ILE A 177 6.58 8.88 16.27
CA ILE A 177 7.58 9.94 16.24
C ILE A 177 8.04 10.15 17.67
N LEU A 178 9.32 9.86 17.94
CA LEU A 178 9.94 10.03 19.24
C LEU A 178 10.69 11.36 19.34
N SER A 179 10.52 12.05 20.47
CA SER A 179 11.38 13.21 20.81
C SER A 179 12.85 12.79 20.98
N LYS A 180 13.78 13.72 20.70
CA LYS A 180 15.22 13.52 20.93
C LYS A 180 15.55 13.04 22.35
N ARG A 181 14.81 13.51 23.36
CA ARG A 181 14.99 13.10 24.77
C ARG A 181 14.61 11.63 25.01
N GLN A 182 13.56 11.14 24.37
CA GLN A 182 13.14 9.73 24.49
C GLN A 182 14.07 8.78 23.73
N LYS A 183 14.59 9.19 22.56
CA LYS A 183 15.62 8.43 21.84
C LYS A 183 16.85 8.17 22.74
N PHE A 184 17.33 9.19 23.45
CA PHE A 184 18.47 9.06 24.37
C PHE A 184 18.20 8.11 25.55
N ALA A 185 17.03 8.21 26.18
CA ALA A 185 16.66 7.38 27.32
C ALA A 185 16.55 5.88 26.97
N ARG A 186 16.07 5.54 25.76
CA ARG A 186 15.96 4.15 25.29
C ARG A 186 17.31 3.54 24.91
N THR A 187 18.20 4.31 24.29
CA THR A 187 19.53 3.82 23.92
C THR A 187 20.38 3.50 25.15
N SER A 188 20.30 4.32 26.20
CA SER A 188 20.99 4.08 27.48
C SER A 188 20.57 2.76 28.16
N ARG A 189 19.27 2.40 28.09
CA ARG A 189 18.76 1.13 28.63
C ARG A 189 19.25 -0.11 27.87
N LYS A 190 19.47 -0.03 26.55
CA LYS A 190 19.96 -1.17 25.74
C LYS A 190 21.44 -1.47 25.98
N VAL A 191 22.25 -0.45 26.25
CA VAL A 191 23.69 -0.61 26.55
C VAL A 191 23.90 -1.30 27.89
N ALA A 192 23.06 -0.99 28.89
CA ALA A 192 23.13 -1.60 30.21
C ALA A 192 22.85 -3.12 30.20
N THR A 193 21.96 -3.61 29.33
CA THR A 193 21.63 -5.04 29.20
C THR A 193 22.69 -5.86 28.46
N PHE A 194 23.39 -5.27 27.49
CA PHE A 194 24.51 -5.93 26.81
C PHE A 194 25.74 -6.07 27.71
N ALA A 195 26.01 -5.07 28.57
CA ALA A 195 27.12 -5.12 29.51
C ALA A 195 26.99 -6.26 30.54
N THR A 196 25.78 -6.59 31.00
CA THR A 196 25.55 -7.70 31.95
C THR A 196 25.74 -9.08 31.31
N LEU A 197 25.35 -9.25 30.05
CA LEU A 197 25.53 -10.51 29.30
C LEU A 197 27.00 -10.81 28.98
N ALA A 198 27.78 -9.77 28.66
CA ALA A 198 29.21 -9.90 28.39
C ALA A 198 30.01 -10.31 29.64
N VAL A 199 29.61 -9.86 30.84
CA VAL A 199 30.24 -10.27 32.11
C VAL A 199 29.96 -11.74 32.43
N ILE A 200 28.77 -12.25 32.11
CA ILE A 200 28.39 -13.66 32.34
C ILE A 200 29.16 -14.59 31.39
N LEU A 201 29.29 -14.22 30.11
CA LEU A 201 30.03 -15.01 29.11
C LEU A 201 31.55 -14.91 29.30
N GLY A 202 32.07 -13.76 29.70
CA GLY A 202 33.49 -13.56 30.02
C GLY A 202 33.95 -14.35 31.24
N GLY A 203 33.09 -14.53 32.25
CA GLY A 203 33.39 -15.33 33.44
C GLY A 203 33.62 -16.82 33.16
N GLY A 204 32.92 -17.38 32.15
CA GLY A 204 33.08 -18.79 31.76
C GLY A 204 34.34 -19.07 30.93
N ALA A 205 34.81 -18.10 30.14
CA ALA A 205 35.98 -18.25 29.27
C ALA A 205 37.33 -18.05 30.00
N TYR A 206 37.33 -17.41 31.17
CA TYR A 206 38.55 -17.09 31.92
C TYR A 206 39.23 -18.32 32.57
N PHE A 207 38.53 -19.45 32.73
CA PHE A 207 39.03 -20.62 33.48
C PHE A 207 39.49 -21.83 32.64
N SER A 208 39.61 -21.71 31.30
CA SER A 208 40.15 -22.82 30.48
C SER A 208 41.50 -22.45 29.83
N PRO A 209 42.62 -23.11 30.17
CA PRO A 209 43.95 -22.79 29.61
C PRO A 209 44.13 -23.15 28.12
N LEU A 210 43.13 -23.77 27.48
CA LEU A 210 43.23 -24.29 26.11
C LEU A 210 42.64 -23.36 25.04
N ALA A 211 41.75 -22.43 25.42
CA ALA A 211 41.05 -21.56 24.46
C ALA A 211 41.93 -20.44 23.88
N TRP A 212 42.94 -19.98 24.62
CA TRP A 212 43.76 -18.83 24.21
C TRP A 212 44.70 -19.13 23.02
N ARG A 213 45.06 -20.40 22.78
CA ARG A 213 45.91 -20.80 21.64
C ARG A 213 45.17 -20.82 20.29
N TYR A 214 43.84 -20.80 20.29
CA TYR A 214 43.03 -20.87 19.06
C TYR A 214 42.54 -19.51 18.54
N ILE A 215 42.50 -18.47 19.37
CA ILE A 215 41.91 -17.17 19.01
C ILE A 215 42.94 -16.24 18.32
N GLN A 216 44.24 -16.49 18.52
CA GLN A 216 45.33 -15.62 18.05
C GLN A 216 45.41 -15.39 16.52
N PRO A 217 45.09 -16.35 15.64
CA PRO A 217 45.15 -16.14 14.19
C PRO A 217 43.94 -15.37 13.60
N LEU A 218 42.82 -15.28 14.32
CA LEU A 218 41.57 -14.67 13.84
C LEU A 218 41.50 -13.15 14.07
N LEU A 219 42.43 -12.60 14.86
CA LEU A 219 42.48 -11.17 15.20
C LEU A 219 43.51 -10.38 14.37
N GLN A 220 44.16 -11.01 13.39
CA GLN A 220 45.01 -10.31 12.44
C GLN A 220 44.19 -9.90 11.20
N GLU A 221 43.74 -8.65 11.18
CA GLU A 221 43.29 -8.01 9.95
C GLU A 221 44.48 -7.82 8.98
N PRO A 222 44.33 -8.10 7.67
CA PRO A 222 45.32 -7.71 6.69
C PRO A 222 45.32 -6.18 6.54
N ALA A 223 46.50 -5.57 6.54
CA ALA A 223 46.65 -4.14 6.34
C ALA A 223 46.12 -3.70 4.96
N PRO A 224 45.38 -2.59 4.86
CA PRO A 224 44.93 -2.06 3.58
C PRO A 224 46.12 -1.49 2.77
N PRO A 225 46.12 -1.64 1.43
CA PRO A 225 47.14 -1.01 0.61
C PRO A 225 47.00 0.52 0.65
N GLN A 226 48.09 1.20 0.96
CA GLN A 226 48.23 2.64 0.80
C GLN A 226 48.31 2.95 -0.71
N GLN A 227 47.30 3.64 -1.24
CA GLN A 227 47.44 4.40 -2.47
C GLN A 227 47.33 5.88 -2.14
N ALA A 228 48.38 6.58 -2.54
CA ALA A 228 48.58 8.00 -2.37
C ALA A 228 47.48 8.79 -3.10
N ILE A 229 47.01 9.84 -2.43
CA ILE A 229 46.21 10.89 -3.04
C ILE A 229 47.18 11.71 -3.89
N GLU A 230 47.15 11.52 -5.21
CA GLU A 230 47.67 12.49 -6.15
C GLU A 230 46.50 13.23 -6.81
N SER A 231 46.57 14.55 -6.67
CA SER A 231 45.70 15.54 -7.25
C SER A 231 45.87 15.64 -8.76
N SER A 232 44.78 15.52 -9.51
CA SER A 232 44.60 16.28 -10.75
C SER A 232 43.11 16.40 -11.04
N GLN A 233 42.57 17.58 -10.74
CA GLN A 233 41.33 18.03 -11.36
C GLN A 233 41.63 18.25 -12.83
N ASP A 234 40.98 17.46 -13.71
CA ASP A 234 40.79 17.87 -15.09
C ASP A 234 39.30 18.13 -15.29
N THR A 235 39.00 19.40 -15.55
CA THR A 235 37.66 19.91 -15.76
C THR A 235 37.31 19.66 -17.22
N SER A 236 36.78 18.48 -17.56
CA SER A 236 36.07 18.30 -18.81
C SER A 236 34.59 18.55 -18.58
N LEU A 237 34.05 19.60 -19.21
CA LEU A 237 32.62 19.90 -19.32
C LEU A 237 31.85 18.65 -19.78
N GLN A 238 31.25 17.91 -18.84
CA GLN A 238 30.24 16.94 -19.15
C GLN A 238 29.00 17.70 -19.62
N ALA A 239 28.67 17.52 -20.89
CA ALA A 239 27.41 17.94 -21.46
C ALA A 239 26.28 17.44 -20.53
N LEU A 240 25.43 18.37 -20.10
CA LEU A 240 24.21 18.08 -19.36
C LEU A 240 23.42 17.04 -20.16
N ALA A 241 23.43 15.79 -19.70
CA ALA A 241 22.48 14.80 -20.17
C ALA A 241 21.07 15.39 -19.93
N PRO A 242 20.15 15.32 -20.91
CA PRO A 242 18.80 15.79 -20.70
C PRO A 242 18.23 15.09 -19.47
N GLU A 243 17.62 15.86 -18.56
CA GLU A 243 16.95 15.27 -17.40
C GLU A 243 15.94 14.21 -17.89
N PRO A 244 15.90 13.03 -17.27
CA PRO A 244 14.97 11.99 -17.67
C PRO A 244 13.56 12.55 -17.55
N VAL A 245 12.86 12.64 -18.68
CA VAL A 245 11.46 13.08 -18.73
C VAL A 245 10.67 12.09 -17.87
N ALA A 246 10.18 12.54 -16.72
CA ALA A 246 9.36 11.72 -15.86
C ALA A 246 8.08 11.33 -16.62
N VAL A 247 8.01 10.08 -17.08
CA VAL A 247 6.83 9.56 -17.78
C VAL A 247 5.67 9.55 -16.78
N THR A 248 4.69 10.43 -16.98
CA THR A 248 3.51 10.48 -16.14
C THR A 248 2.49 9.48 -16.69
N TYR A 249 2.28 8.38 -15.97
CA TYR A 249 1.28 7.39 -16.33
C TYR A 249 -0.11 7.88 -15.91
N ILE A 250 -0.99 8.09 -16.89
CA ILE A 250 -2.37 8.53 -16.68
C ILE A 250 -3.25 7.29 -16.48
N PRO A 251 -3.99 7.15 -15.36
CA PRO A 251 -4.91 6.03 -15.16
C PRO A 251 -5.89 5.87 -16.33
N GLY A 252 -6.10 4.63 -16.77
CA GLY A 252 -6.90 4.29 -17.96
C GLY A 252 -6.16 4.44 -19.29
N HIS A 253 -4.94 4.99 -19.31
CA HIS A 253 -4.14 5.05 -20.53
C HIS A 253 -3.79 3.64 -21.03
N ILE A 254 -4.00 3.40 -22.32
CA ILE A 254 -3.70 2.15 -23.00
C ILE A 254 -2.47 2.34 -23.87
N PHE A 255 -1.47 1.47 -23.73
CA PHE A 255 -0.22 1.56 -24.47
C PHE A 255 0.36 0.18 -24.82
N ARG A 256 1.38 0.17 -25.67
CA ARG A 256 2.27 -0.98 -25.95
C ARG A 256 3.70 -0.48 -25.93
N ASP A 257 4.61 -1.23 -25.31
CA ASP A 257 6.04 -0.88 -25.25
C ASP A 257 6.83 -1.34 -26.49
N CYS A 258 6.29 -2.29 -27.26
CA CYS A 258 6.87 -2.79 -28.51
C CYS A 258 5.78 -3.34 -29.44
N GLU A 259 6.12 -3.62 -30.71
CA GLU A 259 5.17 -4.09 -31.73
C GLU A 259 4.47 -5.40 -31.34
N THR A 260 5.23 -6.33 -30.74
CA THR A 260 4.76 -7.66 -30.31
C THR A 260 4.33 -7.70 -28.84
N CYS A 261 4.48 -6.59 -28.11
CA CYS A 261 4.15 -6.51 -26.69
C CYS A 261 2.62 -6.47 -26.47
N PRO A 262 2.13 -6.99 -25.33
CA PRO A 262 0.73 -6.86 -24.97
C PRO A 262 0.26 -5.41 -24.84
N GLU A 263 -1.02 -5.15 -25.15
CA GLU A 263 -1.68 -3.91 -24.74
C GLU A 263 -1.80 -3.89 -23.22
N MET A 264 -1.38 -2.77 -22.64
CA MET A 264 -1.37 -2.56 -21.20
C MET A 264 -2.31 -1.42 -20.85
N VAL A 265 -3.02 -1.53 -19.72
CA VAL A 265 -3.84 -0.46 -19.15
C VAL A 265 -3.20 0.01 -17.85
N VAL A 266 -2.96 1.31 -17.71
CA VAL A 266 -2.48 1.93 -16.47
C VAL A 266 -3.59 1.94 -15.43
N LEU A 267 -3.35 1.35 -14.26
CA LEU A 267 -4.23 1.45 -13.10
C LEU A 267 -3.62 2.41 -12.08
N SER A 268 -4.45 3.28 -11.50
CA SER A 268 -4.04 4.27 -10.50
C SER A 268 -3.54 3.67 -9.19
N GLY A 269 -3.81 2.39 -8.94
CA GLY A 269 -3.78 1.85 -7.58
C GLY A 269 -4.80 2.53 -6.67
N GLY A 270 -4.84 2.12 -5.41
CA GLY A 270 -5.81 2.57 -4.43
C GLY A 270 -6.01 1.57 -3.30
N LEU A 271 -6.90 1.90 -2.37
CA LEU A 271 -7.36 0.95 -1.36
C LEU A 271 -8.56 0.18 -1.89
N PHE A 272 -8.61 -1.12 -1.61
CA PHE A 272 -9.79 -1.94 -1.88
C PHE A 272 -9.94 -3.05 -0.85
N THR A 273 -11.17 -3.56 -0.72
CA THR A 273 -11.45 -4.74 0.10
C THR A 273 -11.17 -6.00 -0.70
N MET A 274 -10.14 -6.74 -0.31
CA MET A 274 -9.77 -8.05 -0.85
C MET A 274 -10.48 -9.17 -0.09
N GLY A 275 -10.90 -10.20 -0.80
CA GLY A 275 -11.67 -11.34 -0.30
C GLY A 275 -13.18 -11.17 -0.36
N SER A 276 -13.92 -12.19 0.06
CA SER A 276 -15.39 -12.21 0.00
C SER A 276 -16.03 -12.22 1.39
N PRO A 277 -17.19 -11.56 1.59
CA PRO A 277 -17.92 -11.64 2.85
C PRO A 277 -18.41 -13.07 3.09
N ASP A 278 -18.57 -13.47 4.35
CA ASP A 278 -18.96 -14.84 4.72
C ASP A 278 -20.32 -15.28 4.14
N THR A 279 -21.14 -14.31 3.73
CA THR A 279 -22.46 -14.52 3.14
C THR A 279 -22.47 -14.57 1.61
N GLU A 280 -21.33 -14.37 0.93
CA GLU A 280 -21.26 -14.40 -0.53
C GLU A 280 -21.53 -15.82 -1.07
N PRO A 281 -22.55 -16.03 -1.93
CA PRO A 281 -22.84 -17.36 -2.47
C PRO A 281 -21.67 -17.94 -3.26
N GLY A 282 -21.31 -19.18 -2.95
CA GLY A 282 -20.21 -19.89 -3.63
C GLY A 282 -18.82 -19.56 -3.10
N ARG A 283 -18.71 -18.78 -2.01
CA ARG A 283 -17.45 -18.50 -1.30
C ARG A 283 -16.71 -19.77 -0.91
N GLY A 284 -15.44 -19.83 -1.28
CA GLY A 284 -14.43 -20.78 -0.80
C GLY A 284 -13.93 -20.47 0.61
N ARG A 285 -13.28 -21.44 1.24
CA ARG A 285 -12.82 -21.34 2.64
C ARG A 285 -11.62 -20.42 2.84
N ASP A 286 -10.87 -20.17 1.79
CA ASP A 286 -9.57 -19.49 1.75
C ASP A 286 -9.66 -18.06 1.21
N GLU A 287 -10.88 -17.55 1.01
CA GLU A 287 -11.17 -16.21 0.48
C GLU A 287 -11.25 -15.13 1.57
N GLY A 288 -10.85 -15.48 2.80
CA GLY A 288 -10.96 -14.62 3.96
C GLY A 288 -9.73 -14.66 4.89
N PRO A 289 -9.72 -13.80 5.93
CA PRO A 289 -10.73 -12.78 6.21
C PRO A 289 -10.73 -11.66 5.15
N GLN A 290 -11.87 -10.98 4.97
CA GLN A 290 -11.89 -9.74 4.20
C GLN A 290 -10.97 -8.70 4.85
N ARG A 291 -10.28 -7.95 4.01
CA ARG A 291 -9.18 -7.08 4.43
C ARG A 291 -9.02 -5.93 3.45
N GLU A 292 -8.63 -4.78 3.97
CA GLU A 292 -8.24 -3.64 3.14
C GLU A 292 -6.80 -3.84 2.65
N VAL A 293 -6.58 -3.62 1.36
CA VAL A 293 -5.27 -3.75 0.71
C VAL A 293 -5.00 -2.50 -0.12
N SER A 294 -3.81 -1.92 0.03
CA SER A 294 -3.33 -0.80 -0.77
C SER A 294 -2.55 -1.32 -1.97
N VAL A 295 -3.01 -1.02 -3.17
CA VAL A 295 -2.32 -1.35 -4.43
C VAL A 295 -1.65 -0.09 -4.96
N ARG A 296 -0.36 -0.17 -5.31
CA ARG A 296 0.36 0.93 -5.96
C ARG A 296 -0.06 1.05 -7.43
N PRO A 297 0.11 2.22 -8.07
CA PRO A 297 -0.06 2.32 -9.51
C PRO A 297 0.80 1.28 -10.25
N PHE A 298 0.21 0.61 -11.23
CA PHE A 298 0.86 -0.37 -12.08
C PHE A 298 0.12 -0.46 -13.41
N ALA A 299 0.72 -1.05 -14.43
CA ALA A 299 -0.01 -1.38 -15.66
C ALA A 299 -0.29 -2.88 -15.71
N VAL A 300 -1.42 -3.27 -16.30
CA VAL A 300 -1.81 -4.67 -16.44
C VAL A 300 -2.29 -4.95 -17.86
N GLY A 301 -2.04 -6.15 -18.36
CA GLY A 301 -2.45 -6.56 -19.69
C GLY A 301 -3.95 -6.36 -19.85
N LYS A 302 -4.36 -5.69 -20.93
CA LYS A 302 -5.77 -5.49 -21.28
C LYS A 302 -6.49 -6.83 -21.48
N TYR A 303 -5.75 -7.81 -21.97
CA TYR A 303 -6.17 -9.19 -22.24
C TYR A 303 -5.20 -10.18 -21.56
N GLU A 304 -5.62 -11.44 -21.48
CA GLU A 304 -4.72 -12.58 -21.26
C GLU A 304 -3.64 -12.62 -22.37
N VAL A 305 -2.48 -13.21 -22.08
CA VAL A 305 -1.46 -13.43 -23.11
C VAL A 305 -2.01 -14.39 -24.17
N THR A 306 -1.92 -13.98 -25.43
CA THR A 306 -2.49 -14.74 -26.56
C THR A 306 -1.50 -15.75 -27.12
N PHE A 307 -2.01 -16.75 -27.85
CA PHE A 307 -1.15 -17.66 -28.60
C PHE A 307 -0.29 -16.92 -29.63
N ALA A 308 -0.77 -15.85 -30.27
CA ALA A 308 0.04 -15.05 -31.19
C ALA A 308 1.26 -14.40 -30.49
N GLN A 309 1.08 -13.89 -29.27
CA GLN A 309 2.17 -13.35 -28.46
C GLN A 309 3.12 -14.45 -27.99
N TRP A 310 2.59 -15.62 -27.62
CA TRP A 310 3.42 -16.78 -27.29
C TRP A 310 4.23 -17.27 -28.49
N ASP A 311 3.63 -17.29 -29.69
CA ASP A 311 4.29 -17.70 -30.92
C ASP A 311 5.39 -16.70 -31.32
N ALA A 312 5.20 -15.40 -31.06
CA ALA A 312 6.26 -14.42 -31.20
C ALA A 312 7.44 -14.69 -30.25
N CYS A 313 7.15 -15.09 -29.01
CA CYS A 313 8.17 -15.51 -28.05
C CYS A 313 8.97 -16.72 -28.56
N LEU A 314 8.29 -17.74 -29.09
CA LEU A 314 8.95 -18.89 -29.70
C LEU A 314 9.79 -18.52 -30.94
N GLY A 315 9.24 -17.69 -31.82
CA GLY A 315 9.96 -17.18 -32.99
C GLY A 315 11.20 -16.36 -32.64
N GLY A 316 11.18 -15.68 -31.48
CA GLY A 316 12.30 -14.96 -30.90
C GLY A 316 13.26 -15.80 -30.06
N GLY A 317 13.10 -17.13 -30.03
CA GLY A 317 13.95 -18.05 -29.26
C GLY A 317 13.69 -18.06 -27.74
N GLY A 318 12.60 -17.45 -27.28
CA GLY A 318 12.18 -17.43 -25.88
C GLY A 318 11.29 -18.61 -25.48
N CYS A 319 10.62 -18.48 -24.33
CA CYS A 319 9.62 -19.44 -23.84
C CYS A 319 10.14 -20.88 -23.70
N ASN A 320 11.46 -21.03 -23.50
CA ASN A 320 12.17 -22.31 -23.44
C ASN A 320 11.87 -23.25 -24.63
N GLY A 321 11.48 -22.70 -25.78
CA GLY A 321 11.08 -23.47 -26.96
C GLY A 321 9.80 -24.30 -26.77
N TYR A 322 9.03 -24.08 -25.70
CA TYR A 322 7.81 -24.85 -25.44
C TYR A 322 6.61 -24.33 -26.24
N SER A 323 6.08 -25.15 -27.15
CA SER A 323 4.85 -24.85 -27.88
C SER A 323 3.66 -25.59 -27.25
N PRO A 324 2.81 -24.89 -26.47
CA PRO A 324 1.64 -25.52 -25.86
C PRO A 324 0.60 -25.89 -26.92
N PRO A 325 -0.09 -27.04 -26.76
CA PRO A 325 -1.18 -27.42 -27.64
C PRO A 325 -2.37 -26.46 -27.51
N ASP A 326 -3.04 -26.18 -28.62
CA ASP A 326 -4.20 -25.28 -28.71
C ASP A 326 -5.56 -26.00 -28.57
N GLY A 327 -5.52 -27.30 -28.26
CA GLY A 327 -6.71 -28.14 -28.15
C GLY A 327 -7.47 -28.36 -29.47
N GLY A 328 -6.90 -27.95 -30.62
CA GLY A 328 -7.58 -27.94 -31.91
C GLY A 328 -8.59 -26.80 -32.07
N TRP A 329 -8.58 -25.79 -31.19
CA TRP A 329 -9.50 -24.63 -31.24
C TRP A 329 -8.95 -23.47 -32.07
N GLY A 330 -7.70 -23.57 -32.49
CA GLY A 330 -6.93 -22.53 -33.14
C GLY A 330 -6.09 -21.73 -32.15
N ARG A 331 -5.04 -21.10 -32.70
CA ARG A 331 -4.11 -20.21 -32.00
C ARG A 331 -4.54 -18.74 -32.18
N GLY A 332 -3.60 -17.85 -32.47
CA GLY A 332 -3.88 -16.44 -32.79
C GLY A 332 -4.32 -15.65 -31.56
N ALA A 333 -5.46 -14.98 -31.65
CA ALA A 333 -5.99 -14.10 -30.60
C ALA A 333 -6.63 -14.83 -29.40
N ARG A 334 -6.65 -16.16 -29.40
CA ARG A 334 -7.08 -16.92 -28.21
C ARG A 334 -6.03 -16.85 -27.11
N PRO A 335 -6.41 -16.90 -25.83
CA PRO A 335 -5.44 -16.95 -24.75
C PRO A 335 -4.56 -18.19 -24.87
N VAL A 336 -3.28 -18.05 -24.58
CA VAL A 336 -2.38 -19.19 -24.44
C VAL A 336 -2.85 -20.04 -23.26
N THR A 337 -2.92 -21.35 -23.47
CA THR A 337 -3.35 -22.32 -22.46
C THR A 337 -2.33 -23.43 -22.32
N ASN A 338 -2.48 -24.34 -21.36
CA ASN A 338 -1.52 -25.42 -21.10
C ASN A 338 -0.10 -24.89 -20.80
N VAL A 339 -0.02 -23.76 -20.12
CA VAL A 339 1.24 -23.17 -19.64
C VAL A 339 1.29 -23.22 -18.12
N SER A 340 2.46 -23.53 -17.60
CA SER A 340 2.74 -23.54 -16.17
C SER A 340 3.16 -22.15 -15.68
N TRP A 341 3.26 -21.99 -14.37
CA TRP A 341 3.80 -20.75 -13.79
C TRP A 341 5.26 -20.54 -14.23
N ASP A 342 6.04 -21.62 -14.27
CA ASP A 342 7.45 -21.58 -14.72
C ASP A 342 7.56 -21.19 -16.21
N ASP A 343 6.63 -21.66 -17.05
CA ASP A 343 6.56 -21.26 -18.46
C ASP A 343 6.20 -19.77 -18.61
N ALA A 344 5.31 -19.26 -17.75
CA ALA A 344 4.95 -17.84 -17.75
C ALA A 344 6.15 -16.96 -17.37
N GLN A 345 7.00 -17.40 -16.42
CA GLN A 345 8.25 -16.68 -16.11
C GLN A 345 9.21 -16.64 -17.31
N ALA A 346 9.36 -17.75 -18.04
CA ALA A 346 10.18 -17.77 -19.26
C ALA A 346 9.67 -16.84 -20.37
N TYR A 347 8.34 -16.67 -20.47
CA TYR A 347 7.75 -15.67 -21.36
C TYR A 347 8.05 -14.24 -20.87
N LEU A 348 7.95 -13.98 -19.57
CA LEU A 348 8.25 -12.68 -18.97
C LEU A 348 9.71 -12.27 -19.14
N ASP A 349 10.65 -13.20 -19.00
CA ASP A 349 12.07 -12.96 -19.25
C ASP A 349 12.33 -12.51 -20.70
N TRP A 350 11.68 -13.17 -21.67
CA TRP A 350 11.75 -12.78 -23.07
C TRP A 350 11.08 -11.42 -23.31
N LEU A 351 9.88 -11.20 -22.75
CA LEU A 351 9.13 -9.95 -22.91
C LEU A 351 9.90 -8.76 -22.35
N ASN A 352 10.56 -8.91 -21.20
CA ASN A 352 11.40 -7.87 -20.60
C ASN A 352 12.56 -7.47 -21.52
N GLN A 353 13.15 -8.42 -22.25
CA GLN A 353 14.18 -8.11 -23.26
C GLN A 353 13.58 -7.35 -24.45
N GLN A 354 12.44 -7.79 -24.96
CA GLN A 354 11.77 -7.12 -26.10
C GLN A 354 11.31 -5.71 -25.76
N ALA A 355 10.91 -5.48 -24.52
CA ALA A 355 10.49 -4.18 -24.01
C ALA A 355 11.67 -3.29 -23.57
N GLY A 356 12.91 -3.61 -23.96
CA GLY A 356 14.07 -2.76 -23.67
C GLY A 356 14.50 -2.76 -22.19
N GLY A 357 14.25 -3.85 -21.46
CA GLY A 357 14.63 -4.01 -20.05
C GLY A 357 13.60 -3.50 -19.06
N LEU A 358 12.39 -3.16 -19.52
CA LEU A 358 11.26 -2.82 -18.65
C LEU A 358 10.84 -4.02 -17.78
N ARG A 359 10.16 -3.74 -16.67
CA ARG A 359 9.80 -4.76 -15.67
C ARG A 359 8.37 -5.27 -15.82
N TYR A 360 8.16 -6.17 -16.77
CA TYR A 360 7.01 -7.07 -16.79
C TYR A 360 7.18 -8.22 -15.80
N ARG A 361 6.05 -8.65 -15.24
CA ARG A 361 5.94 -9.71 -14.23
C ARG A 361 4.51 -10.28 -14.23
N LEU A 362 4.25 -11.31 -13.43
CA LEU A 362 2.88 -11.62 -13.05
C LEU A 362 2.36 -10.56 -12.06
N ALA A 363 1.05 -10.31 -12.10
CA ALA A 363 0.39 -9.53 -11.05
C ALA A 363 0.49 -10.27 -9.71
N SER A 364 0.51 -9.56 -8.59
CA SER A 364 0.19 -10.20 -7.33
C SER A 364 -1.29 -10.61 -7.30
N GLU A 365 -1.65 -11.53 -6.41
CA GLU A 365 -3.04 -11.94 -6.20
C GLU A 365 -3.92 -10.73 -5.82
N ALA A 366 -3.37 -9.81 -5.03
CA ALA A 366 -4.03 -8.57 -4.64
C ALA A 366 -4.23 -7.62 -5.82
N GLU A 367 -3.20 -7.42 -6.64
CA GLU A 367 -3.30 -6.61 -7.85
C GLU A 367 -4.31 -7.20 -8.85
N TRP A 368 -4.32 -8.53 -8.99
CA TRP A 368 -5.28 -9.23 -9.85
C TRP A 368 -6.72 -9.03 -9.36
N GLU A 369 -6.99 -9.21 -8.07
CA GLU A 369 -8.35 -9.02 -7.54
C GLU A 369 -8.80 -7.55 -7.62
N TYR A 370 -7.90 -6.60 -7.35
CA TYR A 370 -8.14 -5.18 -7.57
C TYR A 370 -8.54 -4.89 -9.02
N ALA A 371 -7.76 -5.43 -9.96
CA ALA A 371 -8.00 -5.30 -11.39
C ALA A 371 -9.33 -5.94 -11.82
N ALA A 372 -9.65 -7.14 -11.32
CA ALA A 372 -10.87 -7.86 -11.63
C ALA A 372 -12.11 -7.11 -11.13
N ARG A 373 -12.06 -6.58 -9.90
CA ARG A 373 -13.16 -5.82 -9.29
C ARG A 373 -13.41 -4.49 -10.00
N ALA A 374 -12.35 -3.78 -10.39
CA ALA A 374 -12.45 -2.46 -11.02
C ALA A 374 -13.41 -1.50 -10.27
N GLY A 375 -13.32 -1.47 -8.94
CA GLY A 375 -14.18 -0.67 -8.06
C GLY A 375 -15.52 -1.30 -7.68
N ALA A 376 -15.91 -2.44 -8.26
CA ALA A 376 -17.12 -3.16 -7.89
C ALA A 376 -16.96 -3.90 -6.54
N SER A 377 -18.00 -3.84 -5.71
CA SER A 377 -18.10 -4.59 -4.45
C SER A 377 -18.77 -5.95 -4.58
N GLY A 378 -19.31 -6.27 -5.77
CA GLY A 378 -19.98 -7.54 -6.04
C GLY A 378 -19.01 -8.73 -6.21
N ALA A 379 -19.61 -9.92 -6.37
CA ALA A 379 -18.87 -11.15 -6.65
C ALA A 379 -18.18 -11.11 -8.03
N TYR A 380 -18.75 -10.36 -8.97
CA TYR A 380 -18.21 -10.09 -10.30
C TYR A 380 -18.17 -8.58 -10.56
N ALA A 381 -17.35 -8.13 -11.51
CA ALA A 381 -17.33 -6.74 -11.97
C ALA A 381 -18.70 -6.24 -12.47
N PHE A 382 -19.56 -7.17 -12.90
CA PHE A 382 -20.89 -6.91 -13.44
C PHE A 382 -22.01 -7.01 -12.38
N GLY A 383 -21.65 -7.20 -11.09
CA GLY A 383 -22.58 -7.32 -9.98
C GLY A 383 -22.61 -8.72 -9.36
N PRO A 384 -23.76 -9.20 -8.84
CA PRO A 384 -23.82 -10.44 -8.05
C PRO A 384 -23.87 -11.72 -8.89
N ARG A 385 -24.03 -11.62 -10.22
CA ARG A 385 -24.12 -12.77 -11.14
C ARG A 385 -23.38 -12.46 -12.43
N VAL A 386 -22.85 -13.51 -13.06
CA VAL A 386 -22.27 -13.47 -14.41
C VAL A 386 -23.17 -14.23 -15.38
N THR A 387 -23.27 -13.74 -16.61
CA THR A 387 -24.02 -14.39 -17.70
C THR A 387 -23.09 -14.81 -18.84
N ALA A 388 -23.55 -15.73 -19.68
CA ALA A 388 -22.77 -16.18 -20.84
C ALA A 388 -22.52 -15.09 -21.91
N THR A 389 -23.19 -13.93 -21.82
CA THR A 389 -22.90 -12.77 -22.68
C THR A 389 -21.76 -11.93 -22.12
N GLN A 390 -21.46 -12.05 -20.82
CA GLN A 390 -20.44 -11.27 -20.12
C GLN A 390 -19.12 -12.03 -19.95
N ALA A 391 -19.13 -13.35 -20.03
CA ALA A 391 -17.94 -14.16 -19.92
C ALA A 391 -18.09 -15.54 -20.57
N THR A 392 -16.94 -16.15 -20.91
CA THR A 392 -16.87 -17.53 -21.39
C THR A 392 -16.67 -18.51 -20.23
N PHE A 393 -17.70 -19.29 -19.92
CA PHE A 393 -17.69 -20.35 -18.91
C PHE A 393 -18.73 -21.43 -19.26
N ARG A 394 -18.63 -22.62 -18.66
CA ARG A 394 -19.40 -23.82 -19.07
C ARG A 394 -19.35 -24.07 -20.59
N ALA A 395 -18.26 -23.67 -21.22
CA ALA A 395 -17.99 -23.81 -22.64
C ALA A 395 -17.11 -25.04 -22.90
N ARG A 396 -16.94 -25.38 -24.18
CA ARG A 396 -16.06 -26.48 -24.63
C ARG A 396 -14.67 -26.03 -25.03
N GLN A 397 -14.49 -24.72 -25.19
CA GLN A 397 -13.26 -24.09 -25.65
C GLN A 397 -13.24 -22.64 -25.16
N THR A 398 -12.06 -22.02 -25.21
CA THR A 398 -11.90 -20.58 -25.00
C THR A 398 -12.63 -19.76 -26.07
N THR A 399 -12.61 -18.44 -25.97
CA THR A 399 -12.89 -17.52 -27.08
C THR A 399 -11.63 -16.69 -27.37
N PRO A 400 -11.55 -16.03 -28.54
CA PRO A 400 -10.58 -14.94 -28.71
C PRO A 400 -10.70 -13.95 -27.56
N VAL A 401 -9.58 -13.39 -27.09
CA VAL A 401 -9.60 -12.39 -26.02
C VAL A 401 -10.43 -11.18 -26.43
N GLY A 402 -11.13 -10.57 -25.46
CA GLY A 402 -11.99 -9.42 -25.72
C GLY A 402 -13.30 -9.75 -26.45
N ALA A 403 -13.73 -11.02 -26.45
CA ALA A 403 -15.02 -11.43 -27.02
C ALA A 403 -16.24 -10.91 -26.24
N HIS A 404 -16.04 -10.53 -24.97
CA HIS A 404 -17.05 -9.98 -24.07
C HIS A 404 -16.70 -8.55 -23.67
N GLU A 405 -17.59 -7.85 -22.96
CA GLU A 405 -17.30 -6.51 -22.46
C GLU A 405 -16.25 -6.55 -21.33
N GLY A 406 -15.33 -5.59 -21.36
CA GLY A 406 -14.38 -5.38 -20.27
C GLY A 406 -15.03 -4.74 -19.04
N ASN A 407 -14.38 -4.83 -17.89
CA ASN A 407 -14.81 -4.15 -16.68
C ASN A 407 -14.54 -2.63 -16.73
N ALA A 408 -14.80 -1.91 -15.63
CA ALA A 408 -14.64 -0.44 -15.58
C ALA A 408 -13.19 0.05 -15.77
N PHE A 409 -12.20 -0.84 -15.67
CA PHE A 409 -10.80 -0.56 -16.01
C PHE A 409 -10.44 -0.95 -17.45
N ALA A 410 -11.44 -1.25 -18.28
CA ALA A 410 -11.26 -1.76 -19.65
C ALA A 410 -10.42 -3.05 -19.71
N LEU A 411 -10.51 -3.89 -18.68
CA LEU A 411 -9.86 -5.20 -18.63
C LEU A 411 -10.88 -6.27 -19.00
N PHE A 412 -10.46 -7.14 -19.91
CA PHE A 412 -11.32 -8.17 -20.50
C PHE A 412 -11.02 -9.53 -19.91
N ASP A 413 -12.03 -10.39 -19.93
CA ASP A 413 -11.92 -11.82 -19.58
C ASP A 413 -11.51 -12.09 -18.11
N MET A 414 -11.59 -11.09 -17.22
CA MET A 414 -11.26 -11.25 -15.79
C MET A 414 -12.16 -12.25 -15.03
N HIS A 415 -13.25 -12.72 -15.65
CA HIS A 415 -14.25 -13.62 -15.06
C HIS A 415 -14.55 -14.81 -15.97
N GLY A 416 -13.55 -15.51 -16.49
CA GLY A 416 -13.72 -16.69 -17.32
C GLY A 416 -12.62 -16.82 -18.38
N ASN A 417 -12.91 -17.54 -19.46
CA ASN A 417 -11.97 -17.83 -20.56
C ASN A 417 -10.80 -18.73 -20.11
N VAL A 418 -9.80 -18.22 -19.40
CA VAL A 418 -8.78 -19.03 -18.72
C VAL A 418 -8.53 -18.55 -17.29
N GLY A 419 -8.21 -19.50 -16.41
CA GLY A 419 -7.60 -19.16 -15.14
C GLY A 419 -6.24 -18.49 -15.39
N GLU A 420 -5.88 -17.51 -14.57
CA GLU A 420 -4.67 -16.72 -14.75
C GLU A 420 -3.69 -16.93 -13.59
N TRP A 421 -2.48 -17.40 -13.90
CA TRP A 421 -1.40 -17.45 -12.92
C TRP A 421 -1.09 -16.05 -12.37
N VAL A 422 -0.88 -15.98 -11.04
CA VAL A 422 -0.37 -14.79 -10.35
C VAL A 422 0.96 -15.12 -9.66
N GLU A 423 1.67 -14.11 -9.18
CA GLU A 423 2.98 -14.26 -8.54
C GLU A 423 2.89 -15.08 -7.24
N ASP A 424 1.79 -14.96 -6.51
CA ASP A 424 1.68 -15.43 -5.12
C ASP A 424 1.83 -16.94 -4.93
N CYS A 425 2.55 -17.30 -3.87
CA CYS A 425 2.46 -18.61 -3.25
C CYS A 425 1.09 -18.78 -2.58
N TYR A 426 0.49 -19.95 -2.77
CA TYR A 426 -0.79 -20.25 -2.16
C TYR A 426 -0.65 -20.40 -0.65
N ALA A 427 -1.51 -19.67 0.08
CA ALA A 427 -1.71 -19.79 1.51
C ALA A 427 -3.18 -20.11 1.82
N PRO A 428 -3.50 -20.85 2.91
CA PRO A 428 -4.87 -21.25 3.24
C PRO A 428 -5.86 -20.11 3.54
N GLY A 429 -5.41 -18.85 3.57
CA GLY A 429 -6.22 -17.66 3.78
C GLY A 429 -5.35 -16.41 3.82
N TYR A 430 -5.96 -15.27 4.12
CA TYR A 430 -5.31 -13.96 4.09
C TYR A 430 -4.78 -13.45 5.43
N GLN A 431 -4.74 -14.28 6.48
CA GLN A 431 -4.38 -13.85 7.83
C GLN A 431 -2.99 -13.20 7.91
N LEU A 432 -2.05 -13.67 7.07
CA LEU A 432 -0.66 -13.22 7.03
C LEU A 432 -0.26 -12.59 5.69
N ALA A 433 -1.20 -12.39 4.76
CA ALA A 433 -0.87 -11.84 3.44
C ALA A 433 -0.48 -10.34 3.52
N PRO A 434 0.39 -9.81 2.64
CA PRO A 434 0.80 -8.40 2.63
C PRO A 434 -0.34 -7.43 2.29
N VAL A 435 -0.48 -6.35 3.05
CA VAL A 435 -1.56 -5.33 2.89
C VAL A 435 -1.20 -4.21 1.92
N ASP A 436 0.01 -4.23 1.37
CA ASP A 436 0.56 -3.23 0.45
C ASP A 436 0.56 -3.71 -1.02
N GLY A 437 -0.28 -4.71 -1.31
CA GLY A 437 -0.46 -5.26 -2.65
C GLY A 437 0.72 -6.11 -3.13
N ALA A 438 1.74 -6.33 -2.29
CA ALA A 438 2.84 -7.23 -2.60
C ALA A 438 2.37 -8.69 -2.65
N ALA A 439 3.05 -9.48 -3.48
CA ALA A 439 2.80 -10.91 -3.57
C ALA A 439 3.24 -11.64 -2.28
N VAL A 440 2.50 -12.68 -1.92
CA VAL A 440 2.89 -13.63 -0.87
C VAL A 440 4.03 -14.49 -1.39
N HIS A 441 5.18 -14.41 -0.71
CA HIS A 441 6.31 -15.30 -0.93
C HIS A 441 6.49 -16.23 0.28
N ALA A 442 6.90 -17.47 0.03
CA ALA A 442 7.23 -18.45 1.05
C ALA A 442 8.50 -19.20 0.65
N ASP A 443 9.35 -19.53 1.62
CA ASP A 443 10.62 -20.23 1.39
C ASP A 443 10.41 -21.58 0.67
N GLU A 444 9.30 -22.27 0.97
CA GLU A 444 8.89 -23.52 0.31
C GLU A 444 7.55 -23.37 -0.43
N CYS A 445 7.60 -22.68 -1.57
CA CYS A 445 6.43 -22.43 -2.39
C CYS A 445 6.02 -23.65 -3.24
N VAL A 446 5.23 -24.57 -2.67
CA VAL A 446 4.79 -25.80 -3.37
C VAL A 446 3.71 -25.52 -4.42
N ARG A 447 2.83 -24.54 -4.15
CA ARG A 447 1.69 -24.21 -5.00
C ARG A 447 1.64 -22.71 -5.24
N ARG A 448 1.32 -22.33 -6.46
CA ARG A 448 1.07 -20.95 -6.88
C ARG A 448 -0.43 -20.72 -7.02
N VAL A 449 -0.85 -19.49 -6.80
CA VAL A 449 -2.25 -19.09 -6.97
C VAL A 449 -2.55 -18.87 -8.46
N TYR A 450 -3.77 -19.21 -8.86
CA TYR A 450 -4.37 -18.68 -10.09
C TYR A 450 -5.82 -18.24 -9.85
N ARG A 451 -6.31 -17.35 -10.71
CA ARG A 451 -7.55 -16.57 -10.49
C ARG A 451 -8.44 -16.55 -11.73
N GLY A 452 -9.68 -16.07 -11.63
CA GLY A 452 -10.58 -15.79 -12.78
C GLY A 452 -11.40 -16.96 -13.30
N GLY A 453 -10.92 -18.20 -13.16
CA GLY A 453 -11.61 -19.41 -13.62
C GLY A 453 -11.55 -19.63 -15.13
N GLY A 454 -11.58 -20.88 -15.57
CA GLY A 454 -11.46 -21.25 -16.98
C GLY A 454 -12.78 -21.42 -17.72
N PHE A 455 -12.70 -21.55 -19.04
CA PHE A 455 -13.86 -21.72 -19.94
C PHE A 455 -14.78 -22.89 -19.56
N ALA A 456 -14.27 -23.95 -18.93
CA ALA A 456 -15.07 -25.12 -18.55
C ALA A 456 -15.69 -25.00 -17.16
N ASP A 457 -15.27 -24.01 -16.37
CA ASP A 457 -15.68 -23.87 -14.97
C ASP A 457 -17.10 -23.35 -14.83
N ARG A 458 -17.59 -23.42 -13.59
CA ARG A 458 -18.88 -22.87 -13.17
C ARG A 458 -18.67 -21.55 -12.44
N GLU A 459 -19.72 -20.74 -12.43
CA GLU A 459 -19.80 -19.37 -11.92
C GLU A 459 -19.07 -19.14 -10.59
N PRO A 460 -19.14 -20.02 -9.56
CA PRO A 460 -18.46 -19.77 -8.28
C PRO A 460 -16.94 -19.62 -8.38
N VAL A 461 -16.30 -20.26 -9.36
CA VAL A 461 -14.83 -20.21 -9.58
C VAL A 461 -14.43 -18.91 -10.30
N LEU A 462 -15.39 -18.26 -10.97
CA LEU A 462 -15.16 -17.04 -11.74
C LEU A 462 -15.24 -15.77 -10.90
N ARG A 463 -15.69 -15.85 -9.65
CA ARG A 463 -15.85 -14.68 -8.78
C ARG A 463 -14.49 -14.00 -8.57
N ALA A 464 -14.50 -12.68 -8.41
CA ALA A 464 -13.28 -11.91 -8.17
C ALA A 464 -12.48 -12.43 -6.97
N ALA A 465 -13.17 -12.88 -5.92
CA ALA A 465 -12.54 -13.43 -4.71
C ALA A 465 -12.14 -14.91 -4.82
N ALA A 466 -12.63 -15.68 -5.81
CA ALA A 466 -12.48 -17.14 -5.86
C ALA A 466 -11.04 -17.60 -6.16
N ARG A 467 -10.40 -18.23 -5.17
CA ARG A 467 -8.99 -18.61 -5.24
C ARG A 467 -8.86 -20.04 -5.75
N GLN A 468 -7.86 -20.28 -6.57
CA GLN A 468 -7.42 -21.61 -6.94
C GLN A 468 -5.91 -21.71 -6.82
N SER A 469 -5.37 -22.93 -6.85
CA SER A 469 -3.94 -23.14 -6.86
C SER A 469 -3.55 -24.38 -7.62
N ALA A 470 -2.31 -24.43 -8.07
CA ALA A 470 -1.70 -25.61 -8.66
C ALA A 470 -0.19 -25.56 -8.43
N ARG A 471 0.53 -26.65 -8.71
CA ARG A 471 1.99 -26.64 -8.64
C ARG A 471 2.56 -25.72 -9.71
N ALA A 472 3.73 -25.11 -9.46
CA ALA A 472 4.34 -24.16 -10.38
C ALA A 472 4.66 -24.77 -11.76
N ASP A 473 4.92 -26.07 -11.81
CA ASP A 473 5.24 -26.86 -13.01
C ASP A 473 3.99 -27.44 -13.72
N GLN A 474 2.80 -27.26 -13.14
CA GLN A 474 1.59 -27.87 -13.66
C GLN A 474 1.02 -27.08 -14.84
N ARG A 475 0.66 -27.79 -15.91
CA ARG A 475 -0.01 -27.25 -17.12
C ARG A 475 -1.44 -27.76 -17.18
N ALA A 476 -2.40 -26.90 -17.57
CA ALA A 476 -3.80 -27.29 -17.75
C ALA A 476 -4.48 -26.51 -18.89
N GLN A 477 -5.45 -27.14 -19.57
CA GLN A 477 -6.13 -26.54 -20.74
C GLN A 477 -6.93 -25.27 -20.42
N GLY A 478 -7.41 -25.12 -19.19
CA GLY A 478 -8.12 -23.93 -18.74
C GLY A 478 -7.24 -22.92 -18.01
N LEU A 479 -5.91 -23.02 -18.14
CA LEU A 479 -4.95 -22.22 -17.37
C LEU A 479 -3.95 -21.53 -18.29
N GLY A 480 -3.90 -20.21 -18.17
CA GLY A 480 -3.01 -19.28 -18.85
C GLY A 480 -2.53 -18.22 -17.88
N PHE A 481 -2.28 -17.00 -18.37
CA PHE A 481 -1.86 -15.88 -17.54
C PHE A 481 -2.01 -14.55 -18.26
N ARG A 482 -1.86 -13.48 -17.48
CA ARG A 482 -1.81 -12.08 -17.90
C ARG A 482 -0.57 -11.45 -17.31
N VAL A 483 -0.01 -10.49 -18.02
CA VAL A 483 1.17 -9.75 -17.54
C VAL A 483 0.77 -8.49 -16.79
N ALA A 484 1.58 -8.12 -15.80
CA ALA A 484 1.60 -6.82 -15.16
C ALA A 484 2.95 -6.16 -15.45
N ARG A 485 3.01 -4.82 -15.38
CA ARG A 485 4.23 -4.04 -15.53
C ARG A 485 4.34 -3.04 -14.38
N THR A 486 5.51 -3.02 -13.75
CA THR A 486 5.83 -1.99 -12.75
C THR A 486 6.08 -0.64 -13.46
N LEU A 487 5.52 0.42 -12.90
CA LEU A 487 5.70 1.80 -13.35
C LEU A 487 6.72 2.44 -12.40
N ASP A 488 7.87 2.86 -12.94
CA ASP A 488 8.98 3.47 -12.19
C ASP A 488 8.83 4.98 -12.05
#